data_AF-A0A1E4RK76-F1
#
_entry.id   AF-A0A1E4RK76-F1
#
_cell.length_a   1.000
_cell.length_b   1.000
_cell.length_c   1.000
_cell.angle_alpha   90.00
_cell.angle_beta   90.00
_cell.angle_gamma   90.00
#
_symmetry.space_group_name_H-M   'P 1'
#
loop_
_entity.id
_entity.type
_entity.pdbx_description
1 polymer ?
#
loop_
_entity_poly.entity_id
_entity_poly.type
_entity_poly.pdbx_seq_one_letter_code
_entity_poly.pdbx_strand_id
1 'polypeptide(L)'
;MKASQVLSFQKTATALLRNPWQKYKDGTSWYRKFPRGSKRHPLTTKQGNKHFYKGTGSSGYGRLNSAGVYIIDWSKVRTYVVPSDLQSEGLKALVSPTAPQIYQQYVGYQDGVKSAELAWKNVVDFIEYGQNYNDQDLEANDYKEEFINPKVIKSEQVDLEGSESIIKKD
;
A
#
# COMPACT_ATOMS: atom_id res chain seq x y z
N MET A 1 -54.58 -36.18 12.64
CA MET A 1 -53.10 -36.20 12.55
C MET A 1 -52.64 -37.65 12.51
N LYS A 2 -52.13 -38.15 11.38
CA LYS A 2 -51.58 -39.52 11.31
C LYS A 2 -50.22 -39.52 12.01
N ALA A 3 -50.07 -40.33 13.05
CA ALA A 3 -48.75 -40.58 13.64
C ALA A 3 -47.88 -41.27 12.58
N SER A 4 -46.86 -40.58 12.09
CA SER A 4 -45.84 -41.20 11.24
C SER A 4 -45.04 -42.20 12.07
N GLN A 5 -44.99 -43.47 11.65
CA GLN A 5 -44.10 -44.45 12.25
C GLN A 5 -42.65 -43.97 12.12
N VAL A 6 -41.95 -43.84 13.24
CA VAL A 6 -40.53 -43.49 13.26
C VAL A 6 -39.76 -44.69 12.67
N LEU A 7 -39.30 -44.57 11.42
CA LEU A 7 -38.46 -45.54 10.71
C LEU A 7 -37.03 -45.56 11.29
N SER A 8 -36.87 -45.70 12.61
CA SER A 8 -35.56 -45.82 13.25
C SER A 8 -34.99 -47.24 13.21
N PHE A 9 -35.74 -48.22 12.69
CA PHE A 9 -35.41 -49.65 12.80
C PHE A 9 -34.24 -50.14 11.93
N GLN A 10 -33.69 -49.32 11.01
CA GLN A 10 -32.57 -49.73 10.13
C GLN A 10 -31.25 -48.96 10.34
N LYS A 11 -31.15 -48.07 11.33
CA LYS A 11 -29.86 -47.39 11.59
C LYS A 11 -28.96 -48.32 12.40
N THR A 12 -27.86 -48.77 11.79
CA THR A 12 -26.79 -49.48 12.49
C THR A 12 -26.26 -48.63 13.66
N ALA A 13 -25.80 -49.26 14.74
CA ALA A 13 -25.31 -48.54 15.93
C ALA A 13 -24.22 -47.49 15.59
N THR A 14 -23.46 -47.69 14.51
CA THR A 14 -22.47 -46.75 13.99
C THR A 14 -23.07 -45.48 13.40
N ALA A 15 -24.26 -45.54 12.79
CA ALA A 15 -24.95 -44.38 12.23
C ALA A 15 -25.59 -43.47 13.30
N LEU A 16 -25.67 -43.94 14.54
CA LEU A 16 -26.11 -43.15 15.71
C LEU A 16 -24.93 -42.46 16.42
N LEU A 17 -23.68 -42.79 16.08
CA LEU A 17 -22.50 -42.09 16.59
C LEU A 17 -22.42 -40.69 15.99
N ARG A 18 -22.01 -39.71 16.80
CA ARG A 18 -21.75 -38.33 16.32
C ARG A 18 -20.74 -38.29 15.18
N ASN A 19 -19.68 -39.08 15.33
CA ASN A 19 -18.62 -39.24 14.35
C ASN A 19 -18.56 -40.73 13.98
N PRO A 20 -19.08 -41.13 12.80
CA PRO A 20 -19.21 -42.54 12.40
C PRO A 20 -17.90 -43.35 12.38
N TRP A 21 -16.75 -42.68 12.26
CA TRP A 21 -15.41 -43.30 12.25
C TRP A 21 -14.83 -43.51 13.66
N GLN A 22 -15.33 -42.84 14.70
CA GLN A 22 -14.90 -43.02 16.09
C GLN A 22 -15.82 -44.01 16.80
N LYS A 23 -15.48 -45.30 16.71
CA LYS A 23 -16.31 -46.39 17.22
C LYS A 23 -16.11 -46.69 18.72
N TYR A 24 -15.06 -46.16 19.33
CA TYR A 24 -14.70 -46.37 20.74
C TYR A 24 -14.51 -45.05 21.48
N LYS A 25 -14.57 -45.09 22.81
CA LYS A 25 -14.39 -43.91 23.68
C LYS A 25 -12.90 -43.55 23.75
N ASP A 26 -12.50 -42.55 22.97
CA ASP A 26 -11.12 -42.09 22.82
C ASP A 26 -10.78 -40.82 23.65
N GLY A 27 -11.73 -40.36 24.47
CA GLY A 27 -11.59 -39.13 25.26
C GLY A 27 -11.76 -37.85 24.45
N THR A 28 -12.13 -37.94 23.16
CA THR A 28 -12.42 -36.75 22.36
C THR A 28 -13.68 -36.05 22.86
N SER A 29 -13.59 -34.72 22.98
CA SER A 29 -14.73 -33.91 23.40
C SER A 29 -15.78 -33.82 22.30
N TRP A 30 -17.03 -33.56 22.69
CA TRP A 30 -18.15 -33.35 21.75
C TRP A 30 -17.85 -32.24 20.73
N TYR A 31 -17.19 -31.18 21.18
CA TYR A 31 -16.65 -30.13 20.34
C TYR A 31 -15.32 -29.67 20.93
N ARG A 32 -14.43 -29.13 20.08
CA ARG A 32 -13.09 -28.60 20.43
C ARG A 32 -12.10 -29.68 20.90
N LYS A 33 -10.81 -29.49 20.58
CA LYS A 33 -9.73 -30.41 21.00
C LYS A 33 -9.41 -30.28 22.50
N PHE A 34 -9.36 -29.05 23.01
CA PHE A 34 -9.09 -28.76 24.42
C PHE A 34 -10.15 -27.80 24.97
N PRO A 35 -10.96 -28.17 25.98
CA PRO A 35 -12.03 -27.32 26.50
C PRO A 35 -11.53 -26.12 27.32
N ARG A 36 -10.26 -26.12 27.72
CA ARG A 36 -9.64 -25.07 28.57
C ARG A 36 -8.49 -24.39 27.82
N GLY A 37 -8.23 -23.13 28.17
CA GLY A 37 -7.16 -22.29 27.62
C GLY A 37 -7.12 -20.94 28.34
N SER A 38 -6.23 -20.05 27.92
CA SER A 38 -6.16 -18.70 28.48
C SER A 38 -7.46 -17.94 28.21
N LYS A 39 -7.93 -17.19 29.21
CA LYS A 39 -9.13 -16.33 29.11
C LYS A 39 -8.80 -14.86 28.91
N ARG A 40 -7.52 -14.48 29.04
CA ARG A 40 -7.04 -13.08 29.04
C ARG A 40 -6.71 -12.60 27.62
N HIS A 41 -7.68 -12.71 26.72
CA HIS A 41 -7.56 -12.18 25.36
C HIS A 41 -8.36 -10.88 25.23
N PRO A 42 -7.94 -9.95 24.36
CA PRO A 42 -8.70 -8.72 24.13
C PRO A 42 -10.10 -9.05 23.62
N LEU A 43 -11.10 -8.36 24.16
CA LEU A 43 -12.49 -8.60 23.77
C LEU A 43 -12.74 -8.21 22.31
N THR A 44 -13.55 -8.99 21.61
CA THR A 44 -14.02 -8.71 20.25
C THR A 44 -15.45 -8.18 20.25
N THR A 45 -15.93 -7.72 19.10
CA THR A 45 -17.31 -7.22 18.95
C THR A 45 -18.39 -8.28 19.18
N LYS A 46 -18.03 -9.57 19.22
CA LYS A 46 -18.96 -10.70 19.40
C LYS A 46 -19.03 -11.20 20.85
N GLN A 47 -18.19 -10.65 21.72
CA GLN A 47 -18.14 -11.02 23.13
C GLN A 47 -18.84 -9.94 23.98
N GLY A 48 -19.07 -10.22 25.26
CA GLY A 48 -19.68 -9.27 26.18
C GLY A 48 -21.21 -9.27 26.18
N ASN A 49 -21.79 -8.33 26.92
CA ASN A 49 -23.25 -8.17 27.05
C ASN A 49 -23.80 -7.21 25.97
N LYS A 50 -25.12 -7.06 25.89
CA LYS A 50 -25.84 -6.18 24.94
C LYS A 50 -25.37 -4.72 24.97
N HIS A 51 -24.88 -4.23 26.12
CA HIS A 51 -24.38 -2.86 26.26
C HIS A 51 -22.89 -2.71 25.91
N PHE A 52 -22.18 -3.81 25.65
CA PHE A 52 -20.78 -3.76 25.25
C PHE A 52 -20.68 -3.42 23.76
N TYR A 53 -20.51 -2.14 23.48
CA TYR A 53 -20.25 -1.65 22.13
C TYR A 53 -18.77 -1.30 21.97
N LYS A 54 -18.01 -2.18 21.31
CA LYS A 54 -16.57 -1.98 21.08
C LYS A 54 -16.26 -1.12 19.84
N GLY A 55 -17.04 -1.28 18.76
CA GLY A 55 -16.75 -0.69 17.45
C GLY A 55 -15.64 -1.41 16.64
N THR A 56 -15.42 -0.94 15.41
CA THR A 56 -14.42 -1.49 14.47
C THR A 56 -13.53 -0.41 13.82
N GLY A 57 -13.54 0.83 14.34
CA GLY A 57 -12.83 1.95 13.73
C GLY A 57 -13.43 2.42 12.39
N SER A 58 -14.67 2.03 12.12
CA SER A 58 -15.36 2.27 10.85
C SER A 58 -16.26 3.51 10.87
N SER A 59 -16.68 3.99 12.04
CA SER A 59 -17.60 5.10 12.22
C SER A 59 -16.91 6.32 12.86
N GLY A 60 -17.51 7.50 12.69
CA GLY A 60 -16.92 8.79 13.08
C GLY A 60 -17.36 9.97 12.20
N TYR A 61 -18.25 9.73 11.23
CA TYR A 61 -18.67 10.69 10.21
C TYR A 61 -19.83 11.59 10.63
N GLY A 62 -20.17 11.66 11.91
CA GLY A 62 -21.44 12.23 12.34
C GLY A 62 -21.60 12.21 13.85
N ARG A 63 -22.81 12.45 14.32
CA ARG A 63 -23.14 12.53 15.74
C ARG A 63 -24.49 11.88 16.05
N LEU A 64 -24.64 11.38 17.27
CA LEU A 64 -25.94 11.02 17.80
C LEU A 64 -26.66 12.30 18.27
N ASN A 65 -27.97 12.38 18.04
CA ASN A 65 -28.80 13.39 18.70
C ASN A 65 -29.24 12.92 20.10
N SER A 66 -29.95 13.76 20.84
CA SER A 66 -30.46 13.45 22.18
C SER A 66 -31.42 12.24 22.21
N ALA A 67 -32.07 11.93 21.09
CA ALA A 67 -32.97 10.78 20.94
C ALA A 67 -32.23 9.49 20.52
N GLY A 68 -30.90 9.51 20.36
CA GLY A 68 -30.11 8.36 19.95
C GLY A 68 -30.14 8.06 18.44
N VAL A 69 -30.68 8.97 17.62
CA VAL A 69 -30.66 8.88 16.15
C VAL A 69 -29.31 9.40 15.63
N TYR A 70 -28.70 8.66 14.71
CA TYR A 70 -27.44 9.07 14.09
C TYR A 70 -27.67 10.06 12.94
N ILE A 71 -26.97 11.19 12.99
CA ILE A 71 -26.99 12.23 11.96
C ILE A 71 -25.61 12.28 11.31
N ILE A 72 -25.57 12.08 9.99
CA ILE A 72 -24.34 12.07 9.19
C ILE A 72 -23.93 13.52 8.89
N ASP A 73 -22.64 13.81 9.06
CA ASP A 73 -21.97 15.01 8.62
C ASP A 73 -21.20 14.71 7.33
N TRP A 74 -21.78 15.10 6.19
CA TRP A 74 -21.22 14.82 4.87
C TRP A 74 -19.84 15.44 4.63
N SER A 75 -19.46 16.48 5.40
CA SER A 75 -18.11 17.06 5.32
C SER A 75 -17.01 16.11 5.82
N LYS A 76 -17.37 15.12 6.64
CA LYS A 76 -16.45 14.12 7.22
C LYS A 76 -16.49 12.78 6.51
N VAL A 77 -17.43 12.58 5.59
CA VAL A 77 -17.56 11.32 4.85
C VAL A 77 -16.41 11.20 3.87
N ARG A 78 -15.65 10.10 3.97
CA ARG A 78 -14.51 9.84 3.09
C ARG A 78 -15.01 9.50 1.67
N THR A 79 -14.47 10.20 0.68
CA THR A 79 -14.73 9.98 -0.75
C THR A 79 -13.46 9.52 -1.45
N TYR A 80 -13.57 8.56 -2.37
CA TYR A 80 -12.47 8.15 -3.24
C TYR A 80 -12.68 8.81 -4.62
N VAL A 81 -11.96 9.91 -4.86
CA VAL A 81 -12.07 10.66 -6.12
C VAL A 81 -11.34 9.89 -7.22
N VAL A 82 -12.05 9.62 -8.32
CA VAL A 82 -11.52 8.91 -9.48
C VAL A 82 -11.16 9.94 -10.56
N PRO A 83 -9.93 9.95 -11.10
CA PRO A 83 -9.55 10.81 -12.22
C PRO A 83 -10.43 10.54 -13.46
N SER A 84 -10.75 11.58 -14.24
CA SER A 84 -11.61 11.45 -15.43
C SER A 84 -11.03 10.49 -16.48
N ASP A 85 -9.70 10.50 -16.63
CA ASP A 85 -9.03 9.89 -17.78
C ASP A 85 -8.44 8.51 -17.47
N LEU A 86 -8.75 7.95 -16.28
CA LEU A 86 -8.18 6.69 -15.79
C LEU A 86 -8.41 5.50 -16.73
N GLN A 87 -9.53 5.48 -17.46
CA GLN A 87 -9.85 4.40 -18.40
C GLN A 87 -9.21 4.58 -19.78
N SER A 88 -8.92 5.84 -20.17
CA SER A 88 -8.28 6.17 -21.45
C SER A 88 -6.76 6.13 -21.39
N GLU A 89 -6.17 6.16 -20.19
CA GLU A 89 -4.74 6.09 -20.00
C GLU A 89 -4.18 4.68 -20.33
N GLY A 90 -3.04 4.65 -21.04
CA GLY A 90 -2.33 3.42 -21.38
C GLY A 90 -1.56 2.78 -20.21
N LEU A 91 -1.53 3.44 -19.05
CA LEU A 91 -0.79 3.01 -17.87
C LEU A 91 -1.36 1.70 -17.28
N LYS A 92 -0.46 0.80 -16.84
CA LYS A 92 -0.79 -0.50 -16.26
C LYS A 92 -0.12 -0.65 -14.89
N ALA A 93 -0.64 -1.59 -14.08
CA ALA A 93 -0.12 -1.83 -12.74
C ALA A 93 1.32 -2.37 -12.72
N LEU A 94 1.76 -3.02 -13.80
CA LEU A 94 3.08 -3.62 -13.94
C LEU A 94 3.76 -3.11 -15.21
N VAL A 95 5.09 -3.11 -15.18
CA VAL A 95 5.96 -2.80 -16.32
C VAL A 95 6.46 -4.11 -16.93
N SER A 96 6.79 -4.11 -18.24
CA SER A 96 7.41 -5.27 -18.88
C SER A 96 8.77 -5.58 -18.26
N PRO A 97 9.12 -6.87 -18.02
CA PRO A 97 10.47 -7.26 -17.59
C PRO A 97 11.58 -6.88 -18.58
N THR A 98 11.23 -6.63 -19.84
CA THR A 98 12.18 -6.19 -20.87
C THR A 98 12.49 -4.71 -20.80
N ALA A 99 11.71 -3.92 -20.05
CA ALA A 99 11.96 -2.49 -19.93
C ALA A 99 13.21 -2.27 -19.06
N PRO A 100 14.14 -1.40 -19.48
CA PRO A 100 15.33 -1.08 -18.71
C PRO A 100 14.97 -0.33 -17.43
N GLN A 101 15.77 -0.53 -16.37
CA GLN A 101 15.63 0.23 -15.14
C GLN A 101 16.39 1.54 -15.27
N ILE A 102 15.70 2.66 -15.09
CA ILE A 102 16.29 3.99 -15.10
C ILE A 102 16.88 4.30 -13.71
N TYR A 103 18.12 4.78 -13.67
CA TYR A 103 18.80 5.20 -12.44
C TYR A 103 19.02 6.71 -12.45
N GLN A 104 18.65 7.38 -11.35
CA GLN A 104 18.83 8.83 -11.23
C GLN A 104 19.97 9.16 -10.27
N GLN A 105 20.87 10.04 -10.70
CA GLN A 105 22.02 10.49 -9.92
C GLN A 105 21.98 12.02 -9.78
N TYR A 106 22.20 12.51 -8.56
CA TYR A 106 22.12 13.94 -8.23
C TYR A 106 23.48 14.41 -7.72
N VAL A 107 24.26 15.08 -8.57
CA VAL A 107 25.62 15.53 -8.26
C VAL A 107 25.61 17.00 -7.84
N GLY A 108 26.12 17.29 -6.64
CA GLY A 108 26.20 18.65 -6.11
C GLY A 108 24.87 19.19 -5.54
N TYR A 109 23.83 18.36 -5.44
CA TYR A 109 22.59 18.69 -4.74
C TYR A 109 22.57 18.04 -3.36
N GLN A 110 22.49 18.86 -2.30
CA GLN A 110 22.54 18.38 -0.91
C GLN A 110 21.38 17.41 -0.58
N ASP A 111 20.16 17.75 -0.98
CA ASP A 111 18.93 16.96 -0.71
C ASP A 111 18.47 16.10 -1.91
N GLY A 112 19.31 15.96 -2.95
CA GLY A 112 18.97 15.26 -4.18
C GLY A 112 17.68 15.78 -4.82
N VAL A 113 16.69 14.89 -4.99
CA VAL A 113 15.37 15.19 -5.59
C VAL A 113 14.64 16.33 -4.90
N LYS A 114 14.79 16.48 -3.58
CA LYS A 114 14.05 17.47 -2.78
C LYS A 114 14.72 18.84 -2.75
N SER A 115 15.88 18.97 -3.37
CA SER A 115 16.65 20.20 -3.30
C SER A 115 15.94 21.36 -4.00
N ALA A 116 15.90 22.52 -3.34
CA ALA A 116 15.29 23.73 -3.90
C ALA A 116 16.06 24.24 -5.14
N GLU A 117 17.39 24.04 -5.17
CA GLU A 117 18.22 24.42 -6.32
C GLU A 117 17.86 23.60 -7.57
N LEU A 118 17.62 22.29 -7.43
CA LEU A 118 17.17 21.44 -8.54
C LEU A 118 15.77 21.84 -9.01
N ALA A 119 14.84 22.08 -8.08
CA ALA A 119 13.50 22.54 -8.42
C ALA A 119 13.53 23.87 -9.19
N TRP A 120 14.39 24.81 -8.79
CA TRP A 120 14.58 26.07 -9.51
C TRP A 120 15.15 25.86 -10.91
N LYS A 121 16.16 24.99 -11.05
CA LYS A 121 16.71 24.61 -12.35
C LYS A 121 15.62 24.05 -13.27
N ASN A 122 14.81 23.11 -12.78
CA ASN A 122 13.72 22.53 -13.57
C ASN A 122 12.68 23.59 -14.03
N VAL A 123 12.46 24.64 -13.24
CA VAL A 123 11.61 25.77 -13.64
C VAL A 123 12.24 26.59 -14.75
N VAL A 124 13.55 26.88 -14.66
CA VAL A 124 14.28 27.58 -15.72
C VAL A 124 14.26 26.75 -17.00
N ASP A 125 14.61 25.46 -16.93
CA ASP A 125 14.60 24.55 -18.06
C ASP A 125 13.20 24.46 -18.70
N PHE A 126 12.13 24.45 -17.88
CA PHE A 126 10.76 24.48 -18.39
C PHE A 126 10.41 25.78 -19.12
N ILE A 127 10.90 26.94 -18.65
CA ILE A 127 10.66 28.23 -19.31
C ILE A 127 11.41 28.31 -20.64
N GLU A 128 12.65 27.81 -20.67
CA GLU A 128 13.52 27.89 -21.84
C GLU A 128 13.12 26.87 -22.92
N TYR A 129 12.83 25.63 -22.53
CA TYR A 129 12.65 24.51 -23.46
C TYR A 129 11.21 23.96 -23.51
N GLY A 130 10.39 24.22 -22.48
CA GLY A 130 8.99 23.78 -22.41
C GLY A 130 8.77 22.42 -21.73
N GLN A 131 7.61 21.81 -21.99
CA GLN A 131 7.22 20.51 -21.42
C GLN A 131 8.07 19.37 -21.99
N ASN A 132 8.38 18.37 -21.15
CA ASN A 132 9.10 17.14 -21.52
C ASN A 132 10.51 17.34 -22.07
N TYR A 133 11.17 18.44 -21.71
CA TYR A 133 12.57 18.63 -22.04
C TYR A 133 13.44 17.63 -21.26
N ASN A 134 14.21 16.83 -22.00
CA ASN A 134 15.29 16.00 -21.47
C ASN A 134 16.42 16.00 -22.50
N ASP A 135 17.58 16.54 -22.13
CA ASP A 135 18.74 16.66 -23.02
C ASP A 135 19.54 15.35 -23.13
N GLN A 136 19.31 14.42 -22.20
CA GLN A 136 20.15 13.23 -22.06
C GLN A 136 19.62 12.06 -22.90
N ASP A 137 20.51 11.45 -23.67
CA ASP A 137 20.25 10.16 -24.32
C ASP A 137 20.48 9.02 -23.33
N LEU A 138 19.38 8.43 -22.85
CA LEU A 138 19.41 7.35 -21.85
C LEU A 138 20.05 6.08 -22.39
N GLU A 139 19.90 5.77 -23.68
CA GLU A 139 20.46 4.54 -24.25
C GLU A 139 21.99 4.63 -24.33
N ALA A 140 22.52 5.82 -24.65
CA ALA A 140 23.95 6.09 -24.65
C ALA A 140 24.56 6.08 -23.23
N ASN A 141 23.77 6.45 -22.22
CA ASN A 141 24.21 6.61 -20.83
C ASN A 141 23.92 5.38 -19.94
N ASP A 142 23.71 4.19 -20.51
CA ASP A 142 23.35 2.97 -19.77
C ASP A 142 22.13 3.17 -18.83
N TYR A 143 21.14 3.94 -19.28
CA TYR A 143 19.93 4.31 -18.55
C TYR A 143 20.17 5.07 -17.24
N LYS A 144 21.25 5.85 -17.18
CA LYS A 144 21.52 6.79 -16.08
C LYS A 144 21.10 8.22 -16.45
N GLU A 145 20.24 8.79 -15.61
CA GLU A 145 19.82 10.18 -15.62
C GLU A 145 20.65 10.96 -14.61
N GLU A 146 21.53 11.85 -15.10
CA GLU A 146 22.44 12.61 -14.24
C GLU A 146 22.00 14.08 -14.11
N PHE A 147 21.67 14.49 -12.89
CA PHE A 147 21.35 15.87 -12.56
C PHE A 147 22.56 16.49 -11.88
N ILE A 148 23.30 17.33 -12.61
CA ILE A 148 24.48 18.03 -12.09
C ILE A 148 24.12 19.47 -11.71
N ASN A 149 24.61 19.91 -10.56
CA ASN A 149 24.48 21.29 -10.10
C ASN A 149 25.39 22.21 -10.94
N PRO A 150 24.87 23.30 -11.52
CA PRO A 150 25.67 24.23 -12.31
C PRO A 150 26.89 24.81 -11.57
N LYS A 151 26.88 24.86 -10.23
CA LYS A 151 28.04 25.30 -9.44
C LYS A 151 29.24 24.36 -9.58
N VAL A 152 28.99 23.06 -9.65
CA VAL A 152 30.03 22.03 -9.79
C VAL A 152 30.66 22.09 -11.18
N ILE A 153 29.83 22.25 -12.21
CA ILE A 153 30.30 22.42 -13.60
C ILE A 153 31.20 23.65 -13.72
N LYS A 154 30.79 24.77 -13.09
CA LYS A 154 31.59 26.00 -13.09
C LYS A 154 32.94 25.83 -12.39
N SER A 155 33.02 25.06 -11.29
CA SER A 155 34.31 24.79 -10.66
C SER A 155 35.23 23.93 -11.54
N GLU A 156 34.70 22.88 -12.17
CA GLU A 156 35.49 21.98 -13.02
C GLU A 156 36.06 22.68 -14.26
N GLN A 157 35.29 23.58 -14.87
CA GLN A 157 35.75 24.37 -16.02
C GLN A 157 36.91 25.31 -15.66
N VAL A 158 36.84 25.94 -14.47
CA VAL A 158 37.90 26.83 -13.98
C VAL A 158 39.20 26.05 -13.74
N ASP A 159 39.12 24.83 -13.22
CA ASP A 159 40.29 23.99 -12.96
C ASP A 159 40.99 23.55 -14.26
N LEU A 160 40.22 23.25 -15.31
CA LEU A 160 40.75 22.88 -16.64
C LEU A 160 41.48 24.04 -17.32
N GLU A 161 40.88 25.23 -17.35
CA GLU A 161 41.52 26.43 -17.92
C GLU A 161 42.82 26.82 -17.18
N GLY A 162 42.84 26.63 -15.86
CA GLY A 162 44.03 26.82 -15.04
C GLY A 162 45.16 25.87 -15.45
N SER A 163 44.86 24.59 -15.69
CA SER A 163 45.84 23.59 -16.09
C SER A 163 46.42 23.82 -17.50
N GLU A 164 45.59 24.24 -18.46
CA GLU A 164 46.05 24.53 -19.83
C GLU A 164 46.94 25.77 -19.90
N SER A 165 46.73 26.75 -19.00
CA SER A 165 47.55 27.96 -18.92
C SER A 165 48.96 27.70 -18.37
N ILE A 166 49.12 26.62 -17.59
CA ILE A 166 50.41 26.18 -17.04
C ILE A 166 51.22 25.45 -18.12
N ILE A 167 50.57 24.69 -19.01
CA ILE A 167 51.24 23.92 -20.08
C ILE A 167 51.71 24.81 -21.25
N LYS A 168 51.11 25.99 -21.46
CA LYS A 168 51.47 26.92 -22.55
C LYS A 168 52.56 27.94 -22.19
N LYS A 169 53.19 27.84 -21.01
CA LYS A 169 54.20 28.78 -20.50
C LYS A 169 55.66 28.30 -20.60
N ASP A 170 55.88 27.10 -21.13
CA ASP A 170 57.18 26.55 -21.52
C ASP A 170 57.36 26.56 -23.05
#